data_AF-A0A2M7E3P7-F1
#
_entry.id   AF-A0A2M7E3P7-F1
#
_cell.length_a   1.000
_cell.length_b   1.000
_cell.length_c   1.000
_cell.angle_alpha   90.00
_cell.angle_beta   90.00
_cell.angle_gamma   90.00
#
_symmetry.space_group_name_H-M   'P 1'
#
loop_
_entity.id
_entity.type
_entity.pdbx_description
1 polymer ?
#
loop_
_entity_poly.entity_id
_entity_poly.type
_entity_poly.pdbx_seq_one_letter_code
_entity_poly.pdbx_strand_id
1 'polypeptide(L)'
;EIGDVGVLMVPVGGRFTLDANEAIELIKELEPSIVIPMHYNTSKLNQDNFKELVGVEEFLKKIGQESVQSIDKLILKKEDISETMRVVVMEISN
;
A
#
# COMPACT_ATOMS: atom_id res chain seq x y z
N GLU A 1 16.23 -8.06 -14.26
CA GLU A 1 15.41 -9.03 -13.52
C GLU A 1 15.17 -8.48 -12.13
N ILE A 2 13.95 -8.59 -11.60
CA ILE A 2 13.62 -8.17 -10.23
C ILE A 2 13.95 -9.36 -9.33
N GLY A 3 14.74 -9.13 -8.27
CA GLY A 3 15.06 -10.16 -7.27
C GLY A 3 14.03 -10.21 -6.15
N ASP A 4 14.30 -10.99 -5.10
CA ASP A 4 13.38 -11.15 -3.97
C ASP A 4 12.99 -9.80 -3.34
N VAL A 5 11.70 -9.52 -3.31
CA VAL A 5 11.17 -8.23 -2.83
C VAL A 5 10.79 -8.35 -1.36
N GLY A 6 11.64 -7.86 -0.46
CA GLY A 6 11.31 -7.83 0.97
C GLY A 6 10.20 -6.83 1.31
N VAL A 7 10.22 -5.65 0.67
CA VAL A 7 9.27 -4.55 0.93
C VAL A 7 8.83 -3.96 -0.39
N LEU A 8 7.52 -3.88 -0.60
CA LEU A 8 6.91 -3.29 -1.78
C LEU A 8 6.12 -2.03 -1.39
N MET A 9 6.45 -0.90 -2.00
CA MET A 9 5.60 0.30 -1.98
C MET A 9 4.81 0.35 -3.29
N VAL A 10 3.48 0.35 -3.21
CA VAL A 10 2.63 0.18 -4.39
C VAL A 10 1.50 1.21 -4.43
N PRO A 11 1.28 1.93 -5.55
CA PRO A 11 0.17 2.85 -5.66
C PRO A 11 -1.16 2.10 -5.77
N VAL A 12 -2.21 2.61 -5.13
CA VAL A 12 -3.54 1.94 -5.11
C VAL A 12 -4.71 2.88 -5.43
N GLY A 13 -4.43 4.12 -5.83
CA GLY A 13 -5.46 5.15 -6.06
C GLY A 13 -6.15 5.12 -7.42
N GLY A 14 -5.69 4.31 -8.39
CA GLY A 14 -6.42 3.93 -9.61
C GLY A 14 -6.64 4.97 -10.72
N ARG A 15 -6.39 6.27 -10.49
CA ARG A 15 -6.62 7.30 -11.53
C ARG A 15 -5.40 7.56 -12.43
N PHE A 16 -4.23 7.73 -11.80
CA PHE A 16 -2.98 8.09 -12.47
C PHE A 16 -1.96 6.95 -12.49
N THR A 17 -2.28 5.87 -11.79
CA THR A 17 -1.39 4.76 -11.45
C THR A 17 -2.22 3.47 -11.41
N LEU A 18 -1.60 2.41 -10.90
CA LEU A 18 -2.29 1.17 -10.59
C LEU A 18 -3.51 1.42 -9.69
N ASP A 19 -4.57 0.69 -9.98
CA ASP A 19 -5.71 0.51 -9.08
C ASP A 19 -5.45 -0.60 -8.06
N ALA A 20 -6.40 -0.80 -7.15
CA ALA A 20 -6.26 -1.81 -6.10
C ALA A 20 -6.19 -3.25 -6.63
N ASN A 21 -6.81 -3.58 -7.77
CA ASN A 21 -6.73 -4.92 -8.36
C ASN A 21 -5.36 -5.15 -8.99
N GLU A 22 -4.88 -4.18 -9.77
CA GLU A 22 -3.58 -4.26 -10.43
C GLU A 22 -2.45 -4.32 -9.39
N ALA A 23 -2.57 -3.56 -8.29
CA ALA A 23 -1.65 -3.66 -7.16
C ALA A 23 -1.65 -5.06 -6.52
N ILE A 24 -2.81 -5.71 -6.39
CA ILE A 24 -2.91 -7.06 -5.84
C ILE A 24 -2.28 -8.10 -6.77
N GLU A 25 -2.45 -7.98 -8.08
CA GLU A 25 -1.77 -8.88 -9.03
C GLU A 25 -0.25 -8.73 -8.94
N LEU A 26 0.26 -7.49 -8.82
CA LEU A 26 1.69 -7.25 -8.60
C LEU A 26 2.20 -7.85 -7.28
N ILE A 27 1.41 -7.74 -6.21
CA ILE A 27 1.74 -8.36 -4.91
C ILE A 27 1.82 -9.89 -5.03
N LYS A 28 0.92 -10.51 -5.81
CA LYS A 28 0.96 -11.96 -6.05
C LYS A 28 2.17 -12.39 -6.87
N GLU A 29 2.61 -11.58 -7.82
CA GLU A 29 3.78 -11.88 -8.65
C GLU A 29 5.10 -11.75 -7.86
N LEU A 30 5.20 -10.74 -7.00
CA LEU A 30 6.42 -10.41 -6.27
C LEU A 30 6.53 -11.07 -4.89
N GLU A 31 5.42 -11.60 -4.36
CA GLU A 31 5.29 -12.22 -3.03
C GLU A 31 6.03 -11.45 -1.91
N PRO A 32 5.80 -10.13 -1.75
CA PRO A 32 6.57 -9.35 -0.80
C PRO A 32 6.21 -9.65 0.64
N SER A 33 7.17 -9.53 1.54
CA SER A 33 6.92 -9.68 2.97
C SER A 33 6.12 -8.52 3.56
N ILE A 34 6.39 -7.30 3.08
CA ILE A 34 5.74 -6.08 3.57
C ILE A 34 5.21 -5.28 2.39
N VAL A 35 3.93 -4.91 2.45
CA VAL A 35 3.28 -4.06 1.46
C VAL A 35 2.90 -2.72 2.08
N ILE A 36 3.30 -1.64 1.44
CA ILE A 36 2.98 -0.26 1.85
C ILE A 36 2.15 0.37 0.71
N PRO A 37 0.82 0.46 0.83
CA PRO A 37 0.02 1.17 -0.14
C PRO A 37 0.38 2.66 -0.13
N MET A 38 0.40 3.27 -1.30
CA MET A 38 0.66 4.70 -1.49
C MET A 38 -0.25 5.29 -2.58
N HIS A 39 -0.12 6.59 -2.81
CA HIS A 39 -0.79 7.32 -3.90
C HIS A 39 -2.31 7.06 -3.99
N TYR A 40 -3.00 7.10 -2.85
CA TYR A 40 -4.45 6.98 -2.73
C TYR A 40 -5.05 8.29 -2.18
N ASN A 41 -6.38 8.42 -2.26
CA ASN A 41 -7.06 9.62 -1.77
C ASN A 41 -7.03 9.72 -0.26
N THR A 42 -6.76 10.91 0.24
CA THR A 42 -6.87 11.23 1.67
C THR A 42 -7.43 12.64 1.83
N SER A 43 -8.02 12.90 2.99
CA SER A 43 -8.56 14.23 3.34
C SER A 43 -7.50 15.35 3.34
N LYS A 44 -6.21 15.01 3.39
CA LYS A 44 -5.11 15.98 3.37
C LYS A 44 -4.69 16.42 1.95
N LEU A 45 -5.14 15.72 0.91
CA LEU A 45 -4.85 16.10 -0.48
C LEU A 45 -5.74 17.24 -0.96
N ASN A 46 -5.27 18.01 -1.94
CA ASN A 46 -6.10 18.99 -2.64
C ASN A 46 -7.22 18.28 -3.41
N GLN A 47 -8.43 18.36 -2.88
CA GLN A 47 -9.60 17.66 -3.44
C GLN A 47 -10.07 18.23 -4.79
N ASP A 48 -9.70 19.46 -5.14
CA ASP A 48 -10.01 20.00 -6.48
C ASP A 48 -9.27 19.21 -7.57
N ASN A 49 -8.07 18.72 -7.25
CA ASN A 49 -7.23 17.99 -8.19
C ASN A 49 -7.33 16.46 -8.03
N PHE A 50 -7.51 15.97 -6.80
CA PHE A 50 -7.28 14.56 -6.45
C PHE A 50 -8.51 13.78 -5.97
N LYS A 51 -9.71 14.38 -5.97
CA LYS A 51 -10.97 13.72 -5.54
C LYS A 51 -11.29 12.39 -6.25
N GLU A 52 -10.78 12.20 -7.45
CA GLU A 52 -11.03 11.00 -8.27
C GLU A 52 -10.10 9.83 -7.91
N LEU A 53 -9.13 10.04 -7.01
CA LEU A 53 -8.39 8.92 -6.43
C LEU A 53 -9.31 8.11 -5.49
N VAL A 54 -9.07 6.81 -5.43
CA VAL A 54 -9.71 5.90 -4.49
C VAL A 54 -8.97 5.93 -3.15
N GLY A 55 -9.69 5.77 -2.04
CA GLY A 55 -9.10 5.65 -0.70
C GLY A 55 -8.40 4.29 -0.47
N VAL A 56 -7.53 4.22 0.55
CA VAL A 56 -6.80 2.98 0.87
C VAL A 56 -7.70 1.83 1.31
N GLU A 57 -8.90 2.16 1.79
CA GLU A 57 -9.89 1.21 2.32
C GLU A 57 -10.33 0.19 1.26
N GLU A 58 -10.41 0.60 -0.01
CA GLU A 58 -10.76 -0.32 -1.09
C GLU A 58 -9.67 -1.40 -1.28
N PHE A 59 -8.41 -1.00 -1.24
CA PHE A 59 -7.28 -1.92 -1.29
C PHE A 59 -7.28 -2.86 -0.08
N LEU A 60 -7.43 -2.31 1.14
CA LEU A 60 -7.46 -3.10 2.38
C LEU A 60 -8.59 -4.15 2.39
N LYS A 61 -9.76 -3.78 1.86
CA LYS A 61 -10.89 -4.71 1.71
C LYS A 61 -10.58 -5.83 0.73
N LYS A 62 -10.02 -5.51 -0.45
CA LYS A 62 -9.71 -6.52 -1.47
C LYS A 62 -8.60 -7.49 -1.04
N ILE A 63 -7.62 -7.00 -0.28
CA ILE A 63 -6.52 -7.84 0.25
C ILE A 63 -6.89 -8.54 1.56
N GLY A 64 -8.07 -8.27 2.13
CA GLY A 64 -8.57 -8.92 3.34
C GLY A 64 -7.94 -8.43 4.65
N GLN A 65 -7.40 -7.21 4.68
CA GLN A 65 -6.75 -6.59 5.85
C GLN A 65 -7.44 -5.28 6.27
N GLU A 66 -8.76 -5.32 6.50
CA GLU A 66 -9.59 -4.13 6.80
C GLU A 66 -9.28 -3.47 8.15
N SER A 67 -8.62 -4.15 9.08
CA SER A 67 -8.34 -3.67 10.44
C SER A 67 -6.96 -3.03 10.62
N VAL A 68 -6.23 -2.76 9.53
CA VAL A 68 -4.89 -2.16 9.58
C VAL A 68 -4.98 -0.70 10.00
N GLN A 69 -4.38 -0.39 11.15
CA GLN A 69 -4.21 0.99 11.60
C GLN A 69 -2.96 1.62 10.96
N SER A 70 -3.05 2.92 10.67
CA SER A 70 -1.92 3.69 10.15
C SER A 70 -0.87 3.94 11.24
N ILE A 71 0.40 4.01 10.84
CA ILE A 71 1.52 4.33 11.73
C ILE A 71 2.34 5.52 11.20
N ASP A 72 2.91 6.31 12.10
CA ASP A 72 3.73 7.48 11.78
C ASP A 72 5.15 7.11 11.32
N LYS A 73 5.69 6.00 11.83
CA LYS A 73 7.05 5.58 11.58
C LYS A 73 7.18 4.06 11.50
N LEU A 74 7.81 3.60 10.43
CA LEU A 74 8.21 2.20 10.25
C LEU A 74 9.74 2.09 10.31
N ILE A 75 10.27 1.28 11.22
CA ILE A 75 11.69 0.90 11.26
C ILE A 75 11.75 -0.58 10.93
N LEU A 76 12.52 -0.94 9.91
CA LEU A 76 12.68 -2.32 9.45
C LEU A 76 14.12 -2.80 9.67
N LYS A 77 14.23 -4.03 10.15
CA LYS A 77 15.46 -4.82 10.18
C LYS A 77 15.27 -6.05 9.30
N LYS A 78 16.36 -6.77 9.06
CA LYS A 78 16.31 -7.98 8.22
C LYS A 78 15.40 -9.05 8.82
N GLU A 79 15.31 -9.11 10.15
CA GLU A 79 14.46 -10.08 10.86
C GLU A 79 12.96 -9.78 10.73
N ASP A 80 12.58 -8.58 10.29
CA ASP A 80 11.18 -8.22 10.03
C ASP A 80 10.68 -8.74 8.68
N ILE A 81 11.58 -9.21 7.81
CA ILE A 81 11.25 -9.85 6.54
C ILE A 81 10.94 -11.32 6.82
N SER A 82 9.67 -11.68 6.70
CA SER A 82 9.12 -13.01 6.96
C SER A 82 8.37 -13.57 5.75
N GLU A 83 8.07 -14.87 5.76
CA GLU A 83 7.23 -15.51 4.72
C GLU A 83 5.76 -15.06 4.77
N THR A 84 5.32 -14.48 5.89
CA THR A 84 3.94 -13.99 6.01
C THR A 84 3.85 -12.54 5.58
N MET A 85 3.09 -12.28 4.53
CA MET A 85 2.83 -10.92 4.05
C MET A 85 2.00 -10.12 5.07
N ARG A 86 2.41 -8.88 5.33
CA ARG A 86 1.61 -7.89 6.07
C ARG A 86 1.50 -6.56 5.33
N VAL A 87 0.37 -5.89 5.47
CA VAL A 87 0.18 -4.52 4.99
C VAL A 87 0.51 -3.53 6.11
N VAL A 88 1.21 -2.47 5.76
CA VAL A 88 1.49 -1.34 6.65
C VAL A 88 0.99 -0.06 6.00
N VAL A 89 -0.01 0.57 6.62
CA VAL A 89 -0.50 1.89 6.18
C VAL A 89 0.31 2.96 6.91
N MET A 90 0.84 3.92 6.16
CA MET A 90 1.59 5.05 6.73
C MET A 90 0.66 6.24 6.97
N GLU A 91 0.87 6.95 8.07
CA GLU A 91 0.27 8.27 8.27
C GLU A 91 0.94 9.29 7.35
N ILE A 92 0.14 10.22 6.82
CA ILE A 92 0.67 11.34 6.07
C ILE A 92 1.19 12.36 7.08
N SER A 93 2.51 12.57 7.11
CA SER A 93 3.13 13.65 7.89
C SER A 93 2.75 15.02 7.33
N ASN A 94 2.57 15.99 8.22
CA ASN A 94 2.33 17.40 7.88
C ASN A 94 3.64 18.15 7.65
#